data_AF-A0A398CIN7-F1
#
_entry.id   AF-A0A398CIN7-F1
#
_cell.length_a   1.000
_cell.length_b   1.000
_cell.length_c   1.000
_cell.angle_alpha   90.00
_cell.angle_beta   90.00
_cell.angle_gamma   90.00
#
_symmetry.space_group_name_H-M   'P 1'
#
loop_
_entity.id
_entity.type
_entity.pdbx_description
1 polymer ?
#
loop_
_entity_poly.entity_id
_entity_poly.type
_entity_poly.pdbx_seq_one_letter_code
_entity_poly.pdbx_strand_id
1 'polypeptide(L)'
;MEDKARFEFFRTYGLEKELDKIKRDLGRFGVRFDEWYSETSLYETGKVVEALDALRAKGQVYEQDGAVWLSSTTFGDDKDRVLVEK
;
A
#
# COMPACT_ATOMS: atom_id res chain seq x y z
N MET A 1 -12.04 -21.93 18.79
CA MET A 1 -11.90 -20.98 17.67
C MET A 1 -11.37 -21.73 16.46
N GLU A 2 -12.06 -21.59 15.34
CA GLU A 2 -11.67 -22.11 14.02
C GLU A 2 -10.32 -21.52 13.59
N ASP A 3 -9.54 -22.27 12.80
CA ASP A 3 -8.14 -21.92 12.47
C ASP A 3 -8.01 -20.56 11.78
N LYS A 4 -8.94 -20.25 10.86
CA LYS A 4 -9.02 -18.94 10.19
C LYS A 4 -9.26 -17.81 11.18
N ALA A 5 -10.19 -18.00 12.13
CA ALA A 5 -10.50 -16.99 13.14
C ALA A 5 -9.30 -16.74 14.09
N ARG A 6 -8.51 -17.78 14.41
CA ARG A 6 -7.26 -17.60 15.16
C ARG A 6 -6.23 -16.79 14.38
N PHE A 7 -6.05 -17.10 13.09
CA PHE A 7 -5.10 -16.39 12.24
C PHE A 7 -5.43 -14.90 12.14
N GLU A 8 -6.68 -14.56 11.83
CA GLU A 8 -7.12 -13.15 11.74
C GLU A 8 -6.93 -12.39 13.07
N PHE A 9 -7.24 -13.06 14.19
CA PHE A 9 -7.03 -12.48 15.52
C PHE A 9 -5.54 -12.14 15.75
N PHE A 10 -4.64 -13.11 15.55
CA PHE A 10 -3.21 -12.89 15.81
C PHE A 10 -2.59 -11.89 14.83
N ARG A 11 -3.04 -11.88 13.57
CA ARG A 11 -2.63 -10.88 12.57
C ARG A 11 -2.98 -9.46 13.02
N THR A 12 -4.24 -9.26 13.41
CA THR A 12 -4.74 -7.93 13.84
C THR A 12 -4.06 -7.48 15.12
N TYR A 13 -4.02 -8.35 16.13
CA TYR A 13 -3.39 -8.05 17.41
C TYR A 13 -1.90 -7.73 17.27
N GLY A 14 -1.16 -8.51 16.46
CA GLY A 14 0.26 -8.27 16.20
C GLY A 14 0.50 -6.92 15.51
N LEU A 15 -0.31 -6.59 14.51
CA LEU A 15 -0.23 -5.31 13.80
C LEU A 15 -0.43 -4.13 14.76
N GLU A 16 -1.50 -4.15 15.55
CA GLU A 16 -1.80 -3.09 16.52
C GLU A 16 -0.67 -2.94 17.54
N LYS A 17 -0.17 -4.07 18.05
CA LYS A 17 0.88 -4.09 19.07
C LYS A 17 2.20 -3.48 18.59
N GLU A 18 2.63 -3.85 17.39
CA GLU A 18 3.86 -3.31 16.80
C GLU A 18 3.69 -1.85 16.39
N LEU A 19 2.52 -1.47 15.86
CA LEU A 19 2.22 -0.07 15.53
C LEU A 19 2.27 0.84 16.77
N ASP A 20 1.71 0.40 17.89
CA ASP A 20 1.76 1.12 19.16
C ASP A 20 3.19 1.23 19.73
N LYS A 21 4.03 0.22 19.47
CA LYS A 21 5.44 0.28 19.83
C LYS A 21 6.18 1.32 18.98
N ILE A 22 5.98 1.31 17.67
CA ILE A 22 6.55 2.29 16.73
C ILE A 22 6.13 3.71 17.11
N LYS A 23 4.83 3.93 17.36
CA LYS A 23 4.29 5.23 17.83
C LYS A 23 4.97 5.73 19.10
N ARG A 24 5.14 4.85 20.09
CA ARG A 24 5.81 5.19 21.35
C ARG A 24 7.28 5.53 21.16
N ASP A 25 7.99 4.74 20.35
CA ASP A 25 9.42 4.95 20.10
C ASP A 25 9.64 6.27 19.36
N LEU A 26 8.87 6.55 18.31
CA LEU A 26 8.90 7.84 17.61
C LEU A 26 8.57 9.01 18.53
N GLY A 27 7.57 8.85 19.40
CA GLY A 27 7.22 9.86 20.41
C GLY A 27 8.36 10.17 21.38
N ARG A 28 9.18 9.17 21.74
CA ARG A 28 10.40 9.38 22.55
C ARG A 28 11.48 10.15 21.81
N PHE A 29 11.54 10.04 20.49
CA PHE A 29 12.40 10.85 19.62
C PHE A 29 11.79 12.23 19.29
N GLY A 30 10.63 12.57 19.85
CA GLY A 30 9.94 13.84 19.57
C GLY A 30 9.23 13.88 18.22
N VAL A 31 9.14 12.75 17.51
CA VAL A 31 8.44 12.64 16.22
C VAL A 31 6.97 12.34 16.49
N ARG A 32 6.08 13.19 15.98
CA ARG A 32 4.63 13.01 16.07
C ARG A 32 4.02 13.07 14.67
N PHE A 33 3.10 12.14 14.42
CA PHE A 33 2.28 12.10 13.23
C PHE A 33 0.82 12.32 13.65
N ASP A 34 0.12 13.17 12.93
CA ASP A 34 -1.30 13.44 13.16
C ASP A 34 -2.17 12.27 12.65
N GLU A 35 -1.75 11.66 11.53
CA GLU A 35 -2.50 10.61 10.85
C GLU A 35 -1.64 9.36 10.61
N TRP A 36 -2.25 8.20 10.84
CA TRP A 36 -1.65 6.88 10.58
C TRP A 36 -2.53 6.13 9.59
N TYR A 37 -1.97 5.77 8.44
CA TYR A 37 -2.73 5.18 7.36
C TYR A 37 -2.30 3.74 7.08
N SER A 38 -3.26 2.82 6.96
CA SER A 38 -3.01 1.41 6.64
C SER A 38 -3.08 1.18 5.14
N GLU A 39 -2.07 0.53 4.58
CA GLU A 39 -2.08 0.11 3.17
C GLU A 39 -3.28 -0.80 2.87
N THR A 40 -3.66 -1.70 3.78
CA THR A 40 -4.86 -2.55 3.62
C THR A 40 -6.12 -1.71 3.43
N SER A 41 -6.25 -0.59 4.15
CA SER A 41 -7.41 0.29 3.98
C SER A 41 -7.46 0.99 2.63
N LEU A 42 -6.31 1.25 1.98
CA LEU A 42 -6.24 1.80 0.61
C LEU A 42 -6.83 0.83 -0.42
N TYR A 43 -6.55 -0.47 -0.26
CA TYR A 43 -7.12 -1.52 -1.09
C TYR A 43 -8.62 -1.73 -0.82
N GLU A 44 -9.02 -1.82 0.45
CA GLU A 44 -10.43 -2.03 0.84
C GLU A 44 -11.35 -0.87 0.41
N THR A 45 -10.83 0.36 0.44
CA THR A 45 -11.59 1.55 0.03
C THR A 45 -11.63 1.76 -1.49
N GLY A 46 -10.99 0.89 -2.27
CA GLY A 46 -10.98 0.96 -3.75
C GLY A 46 -10.14 2.10 -4.33
N LYS A 47 -9.48 2.90 -3.48
CA LYS A 47 -8.68 4.06 -3.90
C LYS A 47 -7.51 3.69 -4.82
N VAL A 48 -6.91 2.51 -4.62
CA VAL A 48 -5.86 1.99 -5.50
C VAL A 48 -6.39 1.76 -6.91
N VAL A 49 -7.60 1.18 -7.02
CA VAL A 49 -8.24 0.90 -8.31
C VAL A 49 -8.59 2.21 -9.02
N GLU A 50 -9.16 3.18 -8.29
CA GLU A 50 -9.47 4.51 -8.82
C GLU A 50 -8.23 5.22 -9.39
N ALA A 51 -7.11 5.18 -8.66
CA ALA A 51 -5.86 5.76 -9.10
C ALA A 51 -5.31 5.07 -10.36
N LEU A 52 -5.37 3.73 -10.42
CA LEU A 52 -4.95 2.95 -11.59
C LEU A 52 -5.81 3.29 -12.82
N ASP A 53 -7.12 3.40 -12.66
CA ASP A 53 -8.02 3.72 -13.77
C ASP A 53 -7.81 5.15 -14.27
N ALA A 54 -7.53 6.11 -13.38
CA ALA A 54 -7.14 7.46 -13.76
C ALA A 54 -5.83 7.49 -14.57
N LEU A 55 -4.85 6.65 -14.22
CA LEU A 55 -3.61 6.51 -15.00
C LEU A 55 -3.85 5.85 -16.35
N ARG A 56 -4.72 4.82 -16.41
CA ARG A 56 -5.13 4.17 -17.67
C ARG A 56 -5.81 5.15 -18.60
N ALA A 57 -6.73 5.96 -18.09
CA ALA A 57 -7.44 6.97 -18.88
C ALA A 57 -6.49 8.02 -19.48
N LYS A 58 -5.35 8.28 -18.83
CA LYS A 58 -4.30 9.18 -19.33
C LYS A 58 -3.31 8.51 -20.28
N GLY A 59 -3.45 7.21 -20.55
CA GLY A 59 -2.52 6.45 -21.38
C GLY A 59 -1.12 6.32 -20.77
N GLN A 60 -1.00 6.44 -19.45
CA GLN A 60 0.29 6.44 -18.73
C GLN A 60 0.69 5.06 -18.22
N VAL A 61 -0.15 4.05 -18.42
CA VAL A 61 0.10 2.67 -17.99
C VAL A 61 -0.16 1.71 -19.13
N TYR A 62 0.61 0.64 -19.16
CA TYR A 62 0.56 -0.40 -20.18
C TYR A 62 0.73 -1.78 -19.54
N GLU A 63 0.30 -2.83 -20.24
CA GLU A 63 0.53 -4.21 -19.79
C GLU A 63 1.73 -4.79 -20.54
N GLN A 64 2.66 -5.40 -19.81
CA GLN A 64 3.81 -6.11 -20.36
C GLN A 64 4.20 -7.25 -19.42
N ASP A 65 4.49 -8.42 -19.98
CA ASP A 65 4.94 -9.60 -19.22
C ASP A 65 4.00 -10.03 -18.08
N GLY A 66 2.69 -9.83 -18.27
CA GLY A 66 1.66 -10.15 -17.26
C GLY A 66 1.53 -9.13 -16.12
N ALA A 67 2.34 -8.07 -16.14
CA ALA A 67 2.30 -6.99 -15.16
C ALA A 67 1.75 -5.69 -15.77
N VAL A 68 1.20 -4.82 -14.92
CA VAL A 68 0.83 -3.44 -15.26
C VAL A 68 2.02 -2.54 -14.94
N TRP A 69 2.48 -1.79 -15.94
CA TRP A 69 3.62 -0.89 -15.86
C TRP A 69 3.17 0.56 -15.99
N LEU A 70 3.82 1.45 -15.23
CA LEU A 70 3.74 2.90 -15.37
C LEU A 70 4.86 3.37 -16.29
N SER A 71 4.53 4.14 -17.33
CA SER A 71 5.47 4.78 -18.25
C SER A 71 6.23 5.95 -17.57
N SER A 72 6.84 5.71 -16.42
CA SER A 72 7.50 6.73 -15.60
C SER A 72 8.73 7.33 -16.27
N THR A 73 9.33 6.64 -17.25
CA THR A 73 10.40 7.20 -18.10
C THR A 73 9.98 8.47 -18.83
N THR A 74 8.69 8.60 -19.19
CA THR A 74 8.15 9.82 -19.80
C THR A 74 8.16 11.03 -18.84
N PHE A 75 8.34 10.78 -17.55
CA PHE A 75 8.43 11.79 -16.49
C PHE A 75 9.86 11.95 -15.93
N GLY A 76 10.88 11.34 -16.57
CA GLY A 76 12.28 11.46 -16.17
C GLY A 76 12.78 10.42 -15.17
N ASP A 77 12.02 9.34 -14.96
CA ASP A 77 12.46 8.18 -14.19
C ASP A 77 13.49 7.35 -14.97
N ASP A 78 14.30 6.55 -14.27
CA ASP A 78 15.37 5.75 -14.90
C ASP A 78 14.82 4.58 -15.74
N LYS A 79 13.68 4.04 -15.32
CA LYS A 79 12.94 2.96 -15.98
C LYS A 79 11.48 2.99 -15.58
N ASP A 80 10.66 2.33 -16.38
CA ASP A 80 9.24 2.17 -16.10
C ASP A 80 9.03 1.30 -14.85
N ARG A 81 7.97 1.59 -14.09
CA ARG A 81 7.72 1.00 -12.76
C ARG A 81 6.55 0.03 -12.82
N VAL A 82 6.73 -1.15 -12.24
CA VAL A 82 5.64 -2.12 -12.07
C VAL A 82 4.67 -1.60 -11.00
N LEU A 83 3.38 -1.55 -11.33
CA LEU A 83 2.30 -1.17 -10.42
C LEU A 83 1.55 -2.40 -9.88
N VAL A 84 1.31 -3.39 -10.73
CA VAL A 84 0.57 -4.62 -10.37
C VAL A 84 1.20 -5.81 -11.07
N GLU A 85 1.53 -6.85 -10.31
CA GLU A 85 1.94 -8.17 -10.81
C GLU A 85 0.73 -9.12 -10.69
N LYS A 86 0.41 -9.89 -11.74
CA LYS A 86 -0.69 -10.88 -11.75
C LYS A 86 -0.21 -12.27 -11.33
#